data_AF-A0A7W2F720-F1
#
_entry.id   AF-A0A7W2F720-F1
#
_cell.length_a   1.000
_cell.length_b   1.000
_cell.length_c   1.000
_cell.angle_alpha   90.00
_cell.angle_beta   90.00
_cell.angle_gamma   90.00
#
_symmetry.space_group_name_H-M   'P 1'
#
loop_
_entity.id
_entity.type
_entity.pdbx_description
1 polymer ?
#
loop_
_entity_poly.entity_id
_entity_poly.type
_entity_poly.pdbx_seq_one_letter_code
_entity_poly.pdbx_strand_id
1 'polypeptide(L)'
;MRTAQATLVALAFALPAPGAWAGGHAKPASSSAQATGTRGAPFQFSVVGHIWGNGGGNNGGNGASSSANTGGGDESALRRILADASAANPAFVIATGVKAGAEPCSDKLYAQRRQLFNEVDAPLIVSLAGDDWTECLNSAGRSNAIERLNRLRELLYADSQSLGSRRLTLTRQSGTAKFRSYAENAHWEYGNVLFATINLPAKNNHFRPEAGRNSEYEDRLVANRAWLHRLFTLAEHRKLDGLVLFSDGDVGLQAEKSFSLLSGFLPKQDGYAEPRRQISNLAEQYKGTVLLVDTQGTGNEPAINWHGKVGHLSLAADWAEVRVAPGAATLFVVKGGNADAAPQ
;
A
#
# COMPACT_ATOMS: atom_id res chain seq x y z
N MET A 1 61.14 -51.17 -30.09
CA MET A 1 61.00 -50.20 -28.98
C MET A 1 59.73 -50.54 -28.21
N ARG A 2 59.71 -50.43 -26.87
CA ARG A 2 58.55 -50.82 -26.03
C ARG A 2 57.97 -49.60 -25.31
N THR A 3 56.67 -49.63 -25.09
CA THR A 3 55.91 -48.65 -24.30
C THR A 3 56.28 -48.69 -22.82
N ALA A 4 56.20 -47.54 -22.15
CA ALA A 4 56.32 -47.42 -20.71
C ALA A 4 55.00 -46.89 -20.12
N GLN A 5 54.46 -47.59 -19.13
CA GLN A 5 53.33 -47.11 -18.33
C GLN A 5 53.88 -46.38 -17.09
N ALA A 6 53.21 -45.31 -16.67
CA ALA A 6 53.52 -44.61 -15.41
C ALA A 6 52.39 -44.85 -14.42
N THR A 7 52.69 -45.53 -13.31
CA THR A 7 51.72 -45.88 -12.27
C THR A 7 51.58 -44.72 -11.27
N LEU A 8 50.37 -44.20 -11.07
CA LEU A 8 50.09 -43.30 -9.95
C LEU A 8 49.89 -44.10 -8.66
N VAL A 9 50.57 -43.67 -7.58
CA VAL A 9 50.37 -44.19 -6.23
C VAL A 9 49.38 -43.30 -5.49
N ALA A 10 48.31 -43.90 -4.96
CA ALA A 10 47.36 -43.20 -4.10
C ALA A 10 47.78 -43.30 -2.62
N LEU A 11 48.02 -42.16 -1.96
CA LEU A 11 48.13 -42.12 -0.50
C LEU A 11 46.72 -42.02 0.10
N ALA A 12 46.36 -42.99 0.94
CA ALA A 12 45.18 -42.91 1.79
C ALA A 12 45.55 -42.25 3.12
N PHE A 13 44.95 -41.10 3.43
CA PHE A 13 44.96 -40.51 4.77
C PHE A 13 43.67 -40.87 5.50
N ALA A 14 43.79 -41.55 6.65
CA ALA A 14 42.67 -41.84 7.52
C ALA A 14 42.28 -40.60 8.36
N LEU A 15 40.99 -40.39 8.56
CA LEU A 15 40.44 -39.38 9.47
C LEU A 15 39.61 -40.08 10.56
N PRO A 16 39.67 -39.62 11.82
CA PRO A 16 38.97 -40.26 12.93
C PRO A 16 37.49 -39.85 13.03
N ALA A 17 36.71 -40.75 13.63
CA ALA A 17 35.42 -40.50 14.24
C ALA A 17 35.48 -41.01 15.70
N PRO A 18 34.54 -40.69 16.61
CA PRO A 18 33.31 -39.90 16.41
C PRO A 18 33.19 -38.68 17.35
N GLY A 19 32.13 -37.87 17.16
CA GLY A 19 31.77 -36.78 18.08
C GLY A 19 30.30 -36.40 17.94
N ALA A 20 29.42 -37.00 18.73
CA ALA A 20 27.98 -36.77 18.64
C ALA A 20 27.56 -35.48 19.37
N TRP A 21 27.27 -34.41 18.61
CA TRP A 21 26.61 -33.22 19.12
C TRP A 21 25.14 -33.20 18.68
N ALA A 22 24.23 -33.22 19.65
CA ALA A 22 22.78 -33.19 19.43
C ALA A 22 22.28 -31.78 19.07
N GLY A 23 22.63 -31.31 17.87
CA GLY A 23 22.14 -30.05 17.30
C GLY A 23 20.68 -30.17 16.87
N GLY A 24 19.75 -29.74 17.74
CA GLY A 24 18.31 -29.76 17.48
C GLY A 24 17.85 -28.78 16.41
N HIS A 25 18.11 -29.08 15.13
CA HIS A 25 17.62 -28.30 13.99
C HIS A 25 16.11 -28.49 13.78
N ALA A 26 15.32 -27.81 14.59
CA ALA A 26 13.91 -27.58 14.30
C ALA A 26 13.78 -26.84 12.96
N LYS A 27 13.26 -27.52 11.94
CA LYS A 27 12.84 -26.85 10.71
C LYS A 27 11.78 -25.79 11.08
N PRO A 28 11.89 -24.54 10.60
CA PRO A 28 10.76 -23.63 10.68
C PRO A 28 9.60 -24.25 9.88
N ALA A 29 8.51 -24.59 10.56
CA ALA A 29 7.33 -25.15 9.92
C ALA A 29 6.63 -24.06 9.12
N SER A 30 7.02 -23.92 7.84
CA SER A 30 6.37 -23.01 6.89
C SER A 30 4.95 -23.49 6.63
N SER A 31 4.01 -23.06 7.46
CA SER A 31 2.57 -23.36 7.34
C SER A 31 1.97 -22.56 6.18
N SER A 32 2.37 -22.89 4.95
CA SER A 32 1.76 -22.41 3.73
C SER A 32 0.45 -23.16 3.46
N ALA A 33 -0.50 -23.03 4.39
CA ALA A 33 -1.84 -23.61 4.30
C ALA A 33 -2.66 -22.88 3.23
N GLN A 34 -2.40 -23.18 1.95
CA GLN A 34 -3.25 -22.78 0.83
C GLN A 34 -4.59 -23.53 0.90
N ALA A 35 -5.51 -23.01 1.70
CA ALA A 35 -6.84 -23.57 1.89
C ALA A 35 -7.71 -23.34 0.64
N THR A 36 -7.76 -24.33 -0.24
CA THR A 36 -8.77 -24.38 -1.31
C THR A 36 -10.15 -24.70 -0.72
N GLY A 37 -11.11 -23.80 -0.87
CA GLY A 37 -12.53 -24.20 -0.95
C GLY A 37 -13.44 -23.94 0.26
N THR A 38 -13.04 -23.18 1.27
CA THR A 38 -13.98 -22.62 2.27
C THR A 38 -13.96 -21.10 2.23
N ARG A 39 -15.13 -20.47 2.05
CA ARG A 39 -15.27 -19.01 2.18
C ARG A 39 -14.99 -18.62 3.64
N GLY A 40 -14.26 -17.51 3.84
CA GLY A 40 -13.89 -17.06 5.17
C GLY A 40 -15.10 -16.67 6.01
N ALA A 41 -15.00 -16.82 7.34
CA ALA A 41 -15.93 -16.15 8.24
C ALA A 41 -15.85 -14.62 8.05
N PRO A 42 -16.96 -13.87 8.27
CA PRO A 42 -16.93 -12.41 8.19
C PRO A 42 -15.88 -11.81 9.12
N PHE A 43 -15.16 -10.81 8.63
CA PHE A 43 -14.07 -10.15 9.34
C PHE A 43 -14.15 -8.63 9.15
N GLN A 44 -13.20 -7.90 9.74
CA GLN A 44 -13.08 -6.47 9.57
C GLN A 44 -11.61 -6.06 9.45
N PHE A 45 -11.35 -5.01 8.68
CA PHE A 45 -10.09 -4.29 8.67
C PHE A 45 -10.35 -2.81 8.92
N SER A 46 -9.35 -2.12 9.45
CA SER A 46 -9.46 -0.69 9.73
C SER A 46 -8.56 0.10 8.78
N VAL A 47 -9.06 1.20 8.23
CA VAL A 47 -8.30 2.13 7.38
C VAL A 47 -8.19 3.44 8.12
N VAL A 48 -6.98 4.01 8.15
CA VAL A 48 -6.63 5.14 9.01
C VAL A 48 -6.04 6.26 8.14
N GLY A 49 -6.69 7.42 8.17
CA GLY A 49 -6.53 8.50 7.18
C GLY A 49 -5.28 9.35 7.38
N HIS A 50 -4.54 9.67 6.31
CA HIS A 50 -3.27 10.41 6.42
C HIS A 50 -3.44 11.89 6.85
N ILE A 51 -4.66 12.42 6.87
CA ILE A 51 -4.99 13.80 7.25
C ILE A 51 -5.17 13.91 8.77
N TRP A 52 -4.11 13.60 9.52
CA TRP A 52 -4.02 13.89 10.95
C TRP A 52 -3.43 15.30 11.17
N GLY A 53 -4.01 16.08 12.08
CA GLY A 53 -3.37 17.32 12.58
C GLY A 53 -3.77 18.64 11.90
N ASN A 54 -4.60 18.62 10.86
CA ASN A 54 -5.17 19.86 10.27
C ASN A 54 -6.68 19.90 10.49
N GLY A 55 -7.18 20.88 11.25
CA GLY A 55 -8.62 21.12 11.38
C GLY A 55 -9.22 21.49 10.03
N GLY A 56 -10.33 20.86 9.65
CA GLY A 56 -10.88 20.93 8.28
C GLY A 56 -11.07 22.37 7.79
N GLY A 57 -10.37 22.75 6.71
CA GLY A 57 -10.32 24.15 6.30
C GLY A 57 -9.52 24.47 5.03
N ASN A 58 -10.13 24.17 3.88
CA ASN A 58 -10.01 24.91 2.62
C ASN A 58 -8.73 24.81 1.75
N ASN A 59 -9.03 24.83 0.45
CA ASN A 59 -8.15 24.88 -0.71
C ASN A 59 -7.03 25.94 -0.70
N GLY A 60 -5.95 25.62 -1.41
CA GLY A 60 -5.50 26.47 -2.52
C GLY A 60 -4.88 27.83 -2.18
N GLY A 61 -3.92 27.88 -1.25
CA GLY A 61 -3.10 29.06 -1.00
C GLY A 61 -1.60 28.76 -0.94
N ASN A 62 -0.77 29.59 -1.59
CA ASN A 62 0.67 29.62 -1.37
C ASN A 62 0.99 30.21 0.01
N GLY A 63 0.75 29.42 1.07
CA GLY A 63 0.97 29.81 2.46
C GLY A 63 2.13 29.05 3.08
N ALA A 64 3.33 29.63 3.09
CA ALA A 64 4.48 29.10 3.82
C ALA A 64 4.34 29.38 5.33
N SER A 65 3.46 28.64 6.01
CA SER A 65 3.31 28.70 7.48
C SER A 65 4.47 27.96 8.15
N SER A 66 5.51 28.70 8.54
CA SER A 66 6.67 28.19 9.26
C SER A 66 6.32 27.84 10.73
N SER A 67 5.57 26.76 10.93
CA SER A 67 5.29 26.21 12.27
C SER A 67 6.39 25.21 12.66
N ALA A 68 7.45 25.71 13.30
CA ALA A 68 8.46 24.84 13.88
C ALA A 68 7.90 24.09 15.10
N ASN A 69 8.05 22.77 15.11
CA ASN A 69 7.88 21.89 16.29
C ASN A 69 6.43 21.56 16.74
N THR A 70 5.51 21.19 15.84
CA THR A 70 4.18 20.63 16.20
C THR A 70 4.18 19.14 16.55
N GLY A 71 5.17 18.37 16.07
CA GLY A 71 5.08 16.91 15.91
C GLY A 71 4.70 16.07 17.14
N GLY A 72 4.87 16.58 18.36
CA GLY A 72 4.36 15.90 19.57
C GLY A 72 2.83 15.84 19.66
N GLY A 73 2.12 16.85 19.12
CA GLY A 73 0.67 16.82 18.97
C GLY A 73 0.22 15.84 17.89
N ASP A 74 0.91 15.85 16.75
CA ASP A 74 0.63 15.00 15.58
C ASP A 74 0.96 13.52 15.84
N GLU A 75 1.96 13.23 16.69
CA GLU A 75 2.28 11.88 17.18
C GLU A 75 1.23 11.40 18.21
N SER A 76 0.79 12.28 19.11
CA SER A 76 -0.27 11.98 20.09
C SER A 76 -1.63 11.73 19.43
N ALA A 77 -1.94 12.46 18.35
CA ALA A 77 -3.14 12.24 17.53
C ALA A 77 -3.08 10.88 16.81
N LEU A 78 -1.97 10.59 16.12
CA LEU A 78 -1.74 9.30 15.47
C LEU A 78 -1.87 8.14 16.47
N ARG A 79 -1.22 8.24 17.64
CA ARG A 79 -1.22 7.17 18.65
C ARG A 79 -2.61 6.86 19.20
N ARG A 80 -3.48 7.87 19.35
CA ARG A 80 -4.88 7.66 19.75
C ARG A 80 -5.67 6.95 18.67
N ILE A 81 -5.67 7.49 17.46
CA ILE A 81 -6.48 6.97 16.35
C ILE A 81 -6.01 5.56 15.92
N LEU A 82 -4.71 5.24 16.04
CA LEU A 82 -4.22 3.87 15.89
C LEU A 82 -4.73 2.91 16.98
N ALA A 83 -4.87 3.38 18.23
CA ALA A 83 -5.47 2.59 19.29
C ALA A 83 -6.96 2.37 19.03
N ASP A 84 -7.72 3.42 18.68
CA ASP A 84 -9.14 3.34 18.36
C ASP A 84 -9.40 2.38 17.18
N ALA A 85 -8.63 2.53 16.10
CA ALA A 85 -8.72 1.70 14.91
C ALA A 85 -8.30 0.22 15.15
N SER A 86 -7.51 -0.07 16.19
CA SER A 86 -7.09 -1.45 16.53
C SER A 86 -7.87 -2.07 17.70
N ALA A 87 -8.62 -1.29 18.48
CA ALA A 87 -9.35 -1.73 19.68
C ALA A 87 -10.35 -2.87 19.42
N ALA A 88 -10.96 -2.91 18.23
CA ALA A 88 -11.89 -3.97 17.81
C ALA A 88 -11.21 -5.26 17.32
N ASN A 89 -9.88 -5.39 17.48
CA ASN A 89 -9.05 -6.50 17.00
C ASN A 89 -9.29 -6.86 15.51
N PRO A 90 -9.06 -5.91 14.58
CA PRO A 90 -9.21 -6.17 13.15
C PRO A 90 -8.20 -7.22 12.65
N ALA A 91 -8.48 -7.80 11.48
CA ALA A 91 -7.58 -8.70 10.79
C ALA A 91 -6.23 -8.03 10.46
N PHE A 92 -6.28 -6.75 10.09
CA PHE A 92 -5.16 -5.85 9.86
C PHE A 92 -5.62 -4.38 9.87
N VAL A 93 -4.66 -3.46 9.96
CA VAL A 93 -4.85 -2.00 9.95
C VAL A 93 -4.07 -1.42 8.76
N ILE A 94 -4.67 -0.48 8.03
CA ILE A 94 -4.04 0.24 6.91
C ILE A 94 -3.78 1.68 7.32
N ALA A 95 -2.52 2.02 7.58
CA ALA A 95 -2.10 3.42 7.66
C ALA A 95 -1.90 3.94 6.23
N THR A 96 -2.58 5.02 5.86
CA THR A 96 -2.57 5.56 4.49
C THR A 96 -1.50 6.64 4.25
N GLY A 97 -0.65 6.88 5.25
CA GLY A 97 0.56 7.68 5.16
C GLY A 97 1.43 7.49 6.42
N VAL A 98 2.62 8.09 6.42
CA VAL A 98 3.61 8.02 7.51
C VAL A 98 3.61 9.31 8.35
N LYS A 99 3.40 10.47 7.72
CA LYS A 99 3.38 11.78 8.37
C LYS A 99 2.28 12.69 7.82
N ALA A 100 1.93 13.74 8.56
CA ALA A 100 1.10 14.83 8.03
C ALA A 100 1.91 15.76 7.09
N GLY A 101 1.22 16.53 6.25
CA GLY A 101 1.85 17.41 5.25
C GLY A 101 2.85 18.41 5.84
N ALA A 102 2.48 19.08 6.93
CA ALA A 102 3.32 20.08 7.61
C ALA A 102 4.54 19.48 8.35
N GLU A 103 4.58 18.16 8.57
CA GLU A 103 5.69 17.53 9.28
C GLU A 103 6.96 17.39 8.43
N PRO A 104 8.16 17.47 9.05
CA PRO A 104 9.42 17.41 8.32
C PRO A 104 9.72 16.00 7.78
N CYS A 105 10.14 15.91 6.52
CA CYS A 105 10.60 14.67 5.85
C CYS A 105 11.95 14.15 6.38
N SER A 106 12.09 14.05 7.70
CA SER A 106 13.35 13.72 8.40
C SER A 106 13.44 12.23 8.75
N ASP A 107 14.65 11.67 8.70
CA ASP A 107 14.95 10.31 9.15
C ASP A 107 14.49 10.04 10.58
N LYS A 108 14.61 11.05 11.47
CA LYS A 108 14.14 10.97 12.85
C LYS A 108 12.63 10.73 12.90
N LEU A 109 11.86 11.51 12.16
CA LEU A 109 10.40 11.37 12.14
C LEU A 109 9.98 10.02 11.56
N TYR A 110 10.51 9.63 10.40
CA TYR A 110 10.14 8.34 9.81
C TYR A 110 10.50 7.16 10.73
N ALA A 111 11.62 7.25 11.47
CA ALA A 111 11.99 6.24 12.46
C ALA A 111 11.03 6.21 13.67
N GLN A 112 10.61 7.37 14.19
CA GLN A 112 9.58 7.47 15.24
C GLN A 112 8.24 6.89 14.78
N ARG A 113 7.75 7.30 13.60
CA ARG A 113 6.49 6.82 13.02
C ARG A 113 6.56 5.31 12.75
N ARG A 114 7.70 4.79 12.25
CA ARG A 114 7.94 3.33 12.18
C ARG A 114 7.84 2.68 13.55
N GLN A 115 8.47 3.20 14.60
CA GLN A 115 8.38 2.61 15.94
C GLN A 115 6.92 2.53 16.41
N LEU A 116 6.19 3.65 16.33
CA LEU A 116 4.78 3.72 16.69
C LEU A 116 3.90 2.74 15.88
N PHE A 117 4.15 2.56 14.59
CA PHE A 117 3.49 1.53 13.78
C PHE A 117 3.87 0.08 14.15
N ASN A 118 4.97 -0.16 14.85
CA ASN A 118 5.32 -1.47 15.39
C ASN A 118 4.74 -1.71 16.81
N GLU A 119 4.25 -0.68 17.49
CA GLU A 119 3.58 -0.75 18.80
C GLU A 119 2.07 -1.07 18.68
N VAL A 120 1.52 -1.14 17.45
CA VAL A 120 0.11 -1.48 17.20
C VAL A 120 -0.09 -2.99 17.27
N ASP A 121 -1.04 -3.46 18.09
CA ASP A 121 -1.25 -4.89 18.32
C ASP A 121 -1.83 -5.68 17.14
N ALA A 122 -2.30 -5.01 16.09
CA ALA A 122 -2.76 -5.62 14.84
C ALA A 122 -1.68 -5.53 13.73
N PRO A 123 -1.67 -6.45 12.76
CA PRO A 123 -0.79 -6.33 11.59
C PRO A 123 -1.07 -5.02 10.85
N LEU A 124 -0.06 -4.15 10.76
CA LEU A 124 -0.19 -2.82 10.17
C LEU A 124 0.52 -2.75 8.82
N ILE A 125 -0.23 -2.42 7.77
CA ILE A 125 0.30 -2.17 6.43
C ILE A 125 0.29 -0.67 6.20
N VAL A 126 1.43 -0.10 5.79
CA VAL A 126 1.53 1.31 5.39
C VAL A 126 1.38 1.39 3.87
N SER A 127 0.36 2.11 3.39
CA SER A 127 0.34 2.68 2.05
C SER A 127 0.97 4.08 2.11
N LEU A 128 1.82 4.46 1.16
CA LEU A 128 2.48 5.77 1.18
C LEU A 128 1.56 6.87 0.66
N ALA A 129 1.59 8.02 1.35
CA ALA A 129 1.03 9.27 0.86
C ALA A 129 2.05 10.07 0.03
N GLY A 130 1.57 10.95 -0.84
CA GLY A 130 2.39 11.96 -1.50
C GLY A 130 3.07 12.87 -0.50
N ASP A 131 2.35 13.26 0.56
CA ASP A 131 2.91 14.07 1.65
C ASP A 131 4.04 13.37 2.42
N ASP A 132 4.22 12.04 2.28
CA ASP A 132 5.40 11.34 2.83
C ASP A 132 6.68 11.57 2.01
N TRP A 133 6.57 11.82 0.69
CA TRP A 133 7.73 11.89 -0.22
C TRP A 133 7.63 12.90 -1.37
N THR A 134 6.52 12.99 -2.12
CA THR A 134 6.41 13.80 -3.35
C THR A 134 6.65 15.29 -3.15
N GLU A 135 6.30 15.78 -1.96
CA GLU A 135 6.32 17.19 -1.58
C GLU A 135 7.57 17.57 -0.76
N CYS A 136 8.45 16.59 -0.48
CA CYS A 136 9.63 16.81 0.33
C CYS A 136 10.65 17.71 -0.37
N LEU A 137 11.05 18.76 0.34
CA LEU A 137 12.11 19.70 -0.04
C LEU A 137 13.29 19.58 0.93
N ASN A 138 14.50 19.78 0.41
CA ASN A 138 15.71 19.95 1.22
C ASN A 138 15.86 21.40 1.73
N SER A 139 16.89 21.64 2.54
CA SER A 139 17.20 22.96 3.13
C SER A 139 17.51 24.07 2.12
N ALA A 140 17.71 23.75 0.84
CA ALA A 140 17.87 24.71 -0.25
C ALA A 140 16.58 24.88 -1.10
N GLY A 141 15.43 24.41 -0.60
CA GLY A 141 14.13 24.52 -1.27
C GLY A 141 13.96 23.64 -2.51
N ARG A 142 14.89 22.71 -2.77
CA ARG A 142 14.82 21.80 -3.93
C ARG A 142 14.22 20.47 -3.51
N SER A 143 13.43 19.84 -4.39
CA SER A 143 12.85 18.53 -4.08
C SER A 143 13.93 17.46 -3.83
N ASN A 144 13.70 16.63 -2.83
CA ASN A 144 14.42 15.37 -2.60
C ASN A 144 13.49 14.15 -2.59
N ALA A 145 12.35 14.24 -3.29
CA ALA A 145 11.26 13.26 -3.24
C ALA A 145 11.70 11.80 -3.49
N ILE A 146 12.54 11.57 -4.51
CA ILE A 146 13.04 10.22 -4.87
C ILE A 146 13.93 9.63 -3.77
N GLU A 147 14.74 10.48 -3.14
CA GLU A 147 15.66 10.11 -2.06
C GLU A 147 14.87 9.75 -0.79
N ARG A 148 13.87 10.57 -0.43
CA ARG A 148 12.93 10.28 0.67
C ARG A 148 12.08 9.03 0.42
N LEU A 149 11.58 8.82 -0.80
CA LEU A 149 10.85 7.61 -1.19
C LEU A 149 11.71 6.34 -1.06
N ASN A 150 12.97 6.39 -1.50
CA ASN A 150 13.90 5.28 -1.31
C ASN A 150 14.19 5.05 0.19
N ARG A 151 14.33 6.13 0.97
CA ARG A 151 14.52 6.02 2.41
C ARG A 151 13.33 5.38 3.15
N LEU A 152 12.12 5.68 2.72
CA LEU A 152 10.89 5.02 3.21
C LEU A 152 10.85 3.54 2.83
N ARG A 153 11.30 3.18 1.62
CA ARG A 153 11.39 1.78 1.16
C ARG A 153 12.35 0.94 2.01
N GLU A 154 13.55 1.45 2.29
CA GLU A 154 14.51 0.83 3.21
C GLU A 154 13.92 0.60 4.61
N LEU A 155 13.18 1.58 5.10
CA LEU A 155 12.77 1.66 6.50
C LEU A 155 11.49 0.86 6.80
N LEU A 156 10.52 0.89 5.88
CA LEU A 156 9.19 0.30 6.08
C LEU A 156 8.98 -1.03 5.34
N TYR A 157 9.74 -1.29 4.27
CA TYR A 157 9.45 -2.36 3.30
C TYR A 157 10.64 -3.31 3.04
N ALA A 158 11.59 -3.38 3.99
CA ALA A 158 12.82 -4.19 3.89
C ALA A 158 12.58 -5.70 3.71
N ASP A 159 11.49 -6.23 4.24
CA ASP A 159 11.15 -7.66 4.22
C ASP A 159 9.68 -7.92 3.86
N SER A 160 9.29 -9.19 3.77
CA SER A 160 7.95 -9.63 3.37
C SER A 160 6.88 -9.56 4.47
N GLN A 161 7.10 -8.88 5.59
CA GLN A 161 6.11 -8.73 6.66
C GLN A 161 5.45 -7.34 6.67
N SER A 162 4.30 -7.27 7.34
CA SER A 162 3.70 -6.03 7.84
C SER A 162 4.52 -5.43 8.99
N LEU A 163 4.11 -4.24 9.44
CA LEU A 163 4.44 -3.72 10.78
C LEU A 163 3.42 -4.28 11.81
N GLY A 164 3.45 -3.75 13.04
CA GLY A 164 2.66 -4.19 14.20
C GLY A 164 3.33 -5.24 15.10
N SER A 165 2.76 -5.45 16.29
CA SER A 165 3.15 -6.51 17.24
C SER A 165 2.88 -7.89 16.63
N ARG A 166 1.70 -8.05 15.99
CA ARG A 166 1.38 -9.21 15.12
C ARG A 166 1.83 -8.92 13.69
N ARG A 167 2.27 -9.96 12.97
CA ARG A 167 2.76 -9.84 11.59
C ARG A 167 1.87 -10.59 10.61
N LEU A 168 1.70 -10.00 9.43
CA LEU A 168 1.09 -10.62 8.26
C LEU A 168 2.14 -10.68 7.14
N THR A 169 2.24 -11.82 6.45
CA THR A 169 3.15 -11.97 5.31
C THR A 169 2.53 -11.40 4.04
N LEU A 170 3.28 -10.55 3.35
CA LEU A 170 2.90 -9.76 2.18
C LEU A 170 3.76 -10.16 0.97
N THR A 171 3.16 -10.28 -0.20
CA THR A 171 3.88 -10.46 -1.47
C THR A 171 4.15 -9.09 -2.09
N ARG A 172 5.41 -8.63 -2.09
CA ARG A 172 5.80 -7.33 -2.66
C ARG A 172 6.10 -7.41 -4.15
N GLN A 173 5.81 -6.35 -4.90
CA GLN A 173 6.19 -6.23 -6.32
C GLN A 173 7.71 -6.32 -6.50
N SER A 174 8.48 -5.80 -5.54
CA SER A 174 9.94 -5.90 -5.47
C SER A 174 10.51 -7.33 -5.50
N GLY A 175 9.71 -8.35 -5.18
CA GLY A 175 10.07 -9.76 -5.38
C GLY A 175 10.27 -10.15 -6.86
N THR A 176 9.83 -9.32 -7.81
CA THR A 176 10.09 -9.49 -9.24
C THR A 176 11.34 -8.72 -9.64
N ALA A 177 12.32 -9.38 -10.27
CA ALA A 177 13.61 -8.78 -10.62
C ALA A 177 13.52 -7.47 -11.44
N LYS A 178 12.49 -7.33 -12.30
CA LYS A 178 12.21 -6.12 -13.10
C LYS A 178 11.74 -4.92 -12.25
N PHE A 179 11.16 -5.16 -11.07
CA PHE A 179 10.47 -4.17 -10.26
C PHE A 179 11.01 -4.07 -8.83
N ARG A 180 12.27 -4.47 -8.58
CA ARG A 180 12.92 -4.45 -7.25
C ARG A 180 12.79 -3.13 -6.50
N SER A 181 12.73 -2.00 -7.21
CA SER A 181 12.56 -0.67 -6.62
C SER A 181 11.18 -0.40 -6.01
N TYR A 182 10.16 -1.22 -6.30
CA TYR A 182 8.77 -0.98 -5.88
C TYR A 182 8.39 -1.92 -4.72
N ALA A 183 8.92 -1.62 -3.54
CA ALA A 183 8.69 -2.41 -2.31
C ALA A 183 7.40 -2.01 -1.58
N GLU A 184 6.93 -0.78 -1.79
CA GLU A 184 5.69 -0.22 -1.25
C GLU A 184 4.43 -0.87 -1.85
N ASN A 185 4.51 -1.37 -3.08
CA ASN A 185 3.45 -2.13 -3.74
C ASN A 185 3.45 -3.58 -3.21
N ALA A 186 2.45 -3.95 -2.41
CA ALA A 186 2.38 -5.24 -1.72
C ALA A 186 0.96 -5.81 -1.71
N HIS A 187 0.80 -7.13 -1.83
CA HIS A 187 -0.50 -7.82 -1.82
C HIS A 187 -0.56 -8.97 -0.82
N TRP A 188 -1.76 -9.23 -0.27
CA TRP A 188 -2.05 -10.35 0.63
C TRP A 188 -3.50 -10.83 0.43
N GLU A 189 -3.74 -12.10 0.72
CA GLU A 189 -5.07 -12.71 0.64
C GLU A 189 -5.59 -12.93 2.07
N TYR A 190 -6.84 -12.53 2.35
CA TYR A 190 -7.51 -12.81 3.62
C TYR A 190 -9.00 -13.06 3.36
N GLY A 191 -9.56 -14.13 3.93
CA GLY A 191 -10.99 -14.44 3.81
C GLY A 191 -11.54 -14.50 2.37
N ASN A 192 -10.80 -15.10 1.43
CA ASN A 192 -11.15 -15.15 -0.01
C ASN A 192 -11.22 -13.77 -0.73
N VAL A 193 -10.58 -12.74 -0.19
CA VAL A 193 -10.42 -11.41 -0.80
C VAL A 193 -8.93 -11.09 -0.95
N LEU A 194 -8.55 -10.50 -2.09
CA LEU A 194 -7.21 -9.96 -2.32
C LEU A 194 -7.16 -8.50 -1.87
N PHE A 195 -6.12 -8.13 -1.15
CA PHE A 195 -5.85 -6.77 -0.72
C PHE A 195 -4.50 -6.34 -1.26
N ALA A 196 -4.37 -5.10 -1.73
CA ALA A 196 -3.09 -4.58 -2.18
C ALA A 196 -2.93 -3.07 -1.99
N THR A 197 -1.71 -2.65 -1.68
CA THR A 197 -1.27 -1.24 -1.81
C THR A 197 -0.82 -0.96 -3.24
N ILE A 198 -1.04 0.28 -3.69
CA ILE A 198 -0.51 0.79 -4.96
C ILE A 198 -0.05 2.24 -4.82
N ASN A 199 1.20 2.52 -5.22
CA ASN A 199 1.81 3.85 -5.15
C ASN A 199 1.23 4.80 -6.20
N LEU A 200 0.07 5.36 -5.88
CA LEU A 200 -0.60 6.46 -6.56
C LEU A 200 -0.76 7.59 -5.52
N PRO A 201 0.23 8.50 -5.39
CA PRO A 201 0.14 9.62 -4.47
C PRO A 201 -0.92 10.61 -4.93
N ALA A 202 -1.39 11.42 -4.00
CA ALA A 202 -2.27 12.56 -4.22
C ALA A 202 -1.66 13.60 -5.16
N LYS A 203 -2.38 14.71 -5.33
CA LYS A 203 -1.90 15.90 -6.07
C LYS A 203 -1.48 15.53 -7.51
N ASN A 204 -2.41 14.88 -8.22
CA ASN A 204 -2.29 14.49 -9.64
C ASN A 204 -1.24 13.39 -9.91
N ASN A 205 -1.15 12.36 -9.05
CA ASN A 205 -0.25 11.21 -9.23
C ASN A 205 1.25 11.56 -9.34
N HIS A 206 1.67 12.70 -8.75
CA HIS A 206 2.98 13.33 -8.97
C HIS A 206 3.29 13.68 -10.45
N PHE A 207 2.29 13.91 -11.28
CA PHE A 207 2.51 14.36 -12.65
C PHE A 207 3.00 15.82 -12.68
N ARG A 208 4.24 16.04 -13.13
CA ARG A 208 4.87 17.36 -13.30
C ARG A 208 4.91 17.72 -14.80
N PRO A 209 4.29 18.85 -15.25
CA PRO A 209 4.26 19.27 -16.64
C PRO A 209 5.53 20.05 -17.02
N GLU A 210 6.70 19.43 -16.86
CA GLU A 210 8.00 20.04 -17.13
C GLU A 210 8.47 19.74 -18.56
N ALA A 211 9.35 20.57 -19.13
CA ALA A 211 9.87 20.44 -20.50
C ALA A 211 10.92 19.30 -20.68
N GLY A 212 10.83 18.26 -19.87
CA GLY A 212 11.73 17.10 -19.84
C GLY A 212 10.96 15.80 -19.58
N ARG A 213 11.68 14.71 -19.29
CA ARG A 213 11.03 13.42 -18.96
C ARG A 213 10.61 13.39 -17.50
N ASN A 214 9.33 13.10 -17.24
CA ASN A 214 8.82 12.87 -15.89
C ASN A 214 9.13 11.42 -15.49
N SER A 215 10.43 11.11 -15.40
CA SER A 215 10.95 9.73 -15.38
C SER A 215 10.43 8.89 -14.21
N GLU A 216 10.21 9.51 -13.04
CA GLU A 216 9.59 8.86 -11.88
C GLU A 216 8.19 8.33 -12.23
N TYR A 217 7.33 9.24 -12.71
CA TYR A 217 5.97 8.92 -13.11
C TYR A 217 5.94 7.92 -14.28
N GLU A 218 6.80 8.08 -15.28
CA GLU A 218 6.90 7.17 -16.44
C GLU A 218 7.23 5.74 -15.99
N ASP A 219 8.28 5.56 -15.17
CA ASP A 219 8.71 4.23 -14.70
C ASP A 219 7.72 3.64 -13.68
N ARG A 220 7.19 4.46 -12.74
CA ARG A 220 6.16 4.02 -11.79
C ARG A 220 4.84 3.69 -12.46
N LEU A 221 4.47 4.36 -13.56
CA LEU A 221 3.31 3.99 -14.36
C LEU A 221 3.51 2.63 -15.05
N VAL A 222 4.72 2.35 -15.56
CA VAL A 222 5.06 1.01 -16.08
C VAL A 222 5.02 -0.06 -14.98
N ALA A 223 5.47 0.25 -13.77
CA ALA A 223 5.40 -0.66 -12.62
C ALA A 223 3.97 -0.91 -12.15
N ASN A 224 3.20 0.14 -11.89
CA ASN A 224 1.80 0.07 -11.46
C ASN A 224 0.93 -0.64 -12.50
N ARG A 225 1.18 -0.45 -13.80
CA ARG A 225 0.48 -1.18 -14.87
C ARG A 225 0.73 -2.69 -14.81
N ALA A 226 1.97 -3.11 -14.58
CA ALA A 226 2.29 -4.52 -14.40
C ALA A 226 1.74 -5.08 -13.07
N TRP A 227 1.66 -4.25 -12.05
CA TRP A 227 1.08 -4.59 -10.75
C TRP A 227 -0.42 -4.87 -10.83
N LEU A 228 -1.20 -3.91 -11.36
CA LEU A 228 -2.64 -4.06 -11.56
C LEU A 228 -2.97 -5.32 -12.39
N HIS A 229 -2.28 -5.53 -13.50
CA HIS A 229 -2.47 -6.75 -14.31
C HIS A 229 -2.22 -8.03 -13.47
N ARG A 230 -1.16 -8.06 -12.65
CA ARG A 230 -0.86 -9.20 -11.77
C ARG A 230 -1.98 -9.43 -10.74
N LEU A 231 -2.48 -8.37 -10.09
CA LEU A 231 -3.51 -8.48 -9.05
C LEU A 231 -4.82 -9.04 -9.61
N PHE A 232 -5.32 -8.49 -10.71
CA PHE A 232 -6.55 -8.97 -11.34
C PHE A 232 -6.39 -10.38 -11.93
N THR A 233 -5.22 -10.71 -12.51
CA THR A 233 -4.92 -12.09 -12.96
C THR A 233 -4.95 -13.08 -11.80
N LEU A 234 -4.35 -12.71 -10.66
CA LEU A 234 -4.32 -13.54 -9.45
C LEU A 234 -5.74 -13.76 -8.89
N ALA A 235 -6.54 -12.69 -8.81
CA ALA A 235 -7.89 -12.73 -8.25
C ALA A 235 -8.86 -13.57 -9.11
N GLU A 236 -8.85 -13.39 -10.44
CA GLU A 236 -9.69 -14.16 -11.35
C GLU A 236 -9.27 -15.64 -11.41
N HIS A 237 -7.96 -15.94 -11.47
CA HIS A 237 -7.46 -17.32 -11.44
C HIS A 237 -7.81 -18.04 -10.13
N ARG A 238 -7.77 -17.33 -8.99
CA ARG A 238 -8.14 -17.88 -7.68
C ARG A 238 -9.64 -17.86 -7.38
N LYS A 239 -10.45 -17.19 -8.21
CA LYS A 239 -11.90 -17.01 -8.03
C LYS A 239 -12.24 -16.38 -6.67
N LEU A 240 -11.48 -15.34 -6.33
CA LEU A 240 -11.68 -14.57 -5.10
C LEU A 240 -13.01 -13.80 -5.18
N ASP A 241 -13.63 -13.53 -4.02
CA ASP A 241 -14.90 -12.80 -3.97
C ASP A 241 -14.68 -11.31 -4.28
N GLY A 242 -13.48 -10.76 -4.00
CA GLY A 242 -13.17 -9.37 -4.28
C GLY A 242 -11.68 -8.98 -4.26
N LEU A 243 -11.41 -7.74 -4.67
CA LEU A 243 -10.11 -7.09 -4.68
C LEU A 243 -10.22 -5.68 -4.07
N VAL A 244 -9.44 -5.39 -3.03
CA VAL A 244 -9.32 -4.04 -2.44
C VAL A 244 -7.98 -3.42 -2.83
N LEU A 245 -8.03 -2.19 -3.36
CA LEU A 245 -6.85 -1.39 -3.71
C LEU A 245 -6.77 -0.16 -2.80
N PHE A 246 -5.62 -0.01 -2.11
CA PHE A 246 -5.32 1.15 -1.28
C PHE A 246 -4.36 2.09 -2.01
N SER A 247 -4.77 3.33 -2.22
CA SER A 247 -3.94 4.44 -2.68
C SER A 247 -4.09 5.65 -1.75
N ASP A 248 -3.25 6.66 -1.94
CA ASP A 248 -3.41 7.95 -1.26
C ASP A 248 -4.28 8.88 -2.12
N GLY A 249 -3.89 9.06 -3.38
CA GLY A 249 -4.67 9.82 -4.35
C GLY A 249 -5.94 9.08 -4.77
N ASP A 250 -7.04 9.83 -4.80
CA ASP A 250 -8.25 9.43 -5.51
C ASP A 250 -7.93 9.28 -7.00
N VAL A 251 -8.16 8.07 -7.52
CA VAL A 251 -8.01 7.75 -8.95
C VAL A 251 -9.25 8.21 -9.73
N GLY A 252 -10.42 8.25 -9.07
CA GLY A 252 -11.74 8.50 -9.63
C GLY A 252 -12.22 7.35 -10.52
N LEU A 253 -13.53 7.05 -10.50
CA LEU A 253 -14.16 6.16 -11.49
C LEU A 253 -14.77 6.95 -12.66
N GLN A 254 -15.27 8.15 -12.39
CA GLN A 254 -15.54 9.15 -13.42
C GLN A 254 -14.21 9.75 -13.88
N ALA A 255 -14.04 9.95 -15.19
CA ALA A 255 -13.03 10.89 -15.67
C ALA A 255 -13.52 12.32 -15.39
N GLU A 256 -12.67 13.15 -14.79
CA GLU A 256 -12.95 14.56 -14.55
C GLU A 256 -13.33 15.27 -15.87
N LYS A 257 -14.62 15.57 -16.03
CA LYS A 257 -15.16 16.27 -17.21
C LYS A 257 -14.90 17.78 -17.08
N SER A 258 -13.61 18.14 -16.99
CA SER A 258 -13.08 19.49 -17.06
C SER A 258 -13.25 20.11 -18.46
N PHE A 259 -14.49 20.18 -18.93
CA PHE A 259 -14.92 20.96 -20.09
C PHE A 259 -14.90 22.46 -19.72
N SER A 260 -13.70 23.02 -19.61
CA SER A 260 -13.54 24.47 -19.59
C SER A 260 -13.97 25.03 -20.95
N LEU A 261 -15.18 25.58 -21.01
CA LEU A 261 -15.69 26.31 -22.19
C LEU A 261 -14.94 27.65 -22.44
N LEU A 262 -13.95 27.98 -21.62
CA LEU A 262 -13.03 29.10 -21.79
C LEU A 262 -11.74 28.60 -22.44
N SER A 263 -11.63 28.79 -23.76
CA SER A 263 -10.57 28.31 -24.66
C SER A 263 -9.16 28.91 -24.46
N GLY A 264 -8.86 29.41 -23.26
CA GLY A 264 -7.55 30.01 -22.90
C GLY A 264 -6.68 29.15 -21.98
N PHE A 265 -7.22 28.08 -21.40
CA PHE A 265 -6.48 27.19 -20.50
C PHE A 265 -6.22 25.84 -21.16
N LEU A 266 -4.96 25.41 -21.17
CA LEU A 266 -4.60 24.03 -21.53
C LEU A 266 -5.27 23.06 -20.55
N PRO A 267 -5.84 21.93 -21.01
CA PRO A 267 -6.40 20.94 -20.10
C PRO A 267 -5.29 20.39 -19.20
N LYS A 268 -5.50 20.47 -17.88
CA LYS A 268 -4.58 19.92 -16.88
C LYS A 268 -4.41 18.42 -17.15
N GLN A 269 -3.18 17.99 -17.45
CA GLN A 269 -2.89 16.60 -17.77
C GLN A 269 -3.18 15.71 -16.56
N ASP A 270 -4.14 14.80 -16.71
CA ASP A 270 -4.62 13.89 -15.67
C ASP A 270 -3.62 12.74 -15.47
N GLY A 271 -2.89 12.80 -14.35
CA GLY A 271 -1.92 11.77 -13.97
C GLY A 271 -2.55 10.43 -13.58
N TYR A 272 -3.86 10.37 -13.34
CA TYR A 272 -4.58 9.13 -13.02
C TYR A 272 -5.27 8.51 -14.23
N ALA A 273 -5.28 9.15 -15.41
CA ALA A 273 -6.04 8.68 -16.57
C ALA A 273 -5.69 7.25 -17.02
N GLU A 274 -4.41 6.88 -17.05
CA GLU A 274 -3.96 5.54 -17.43
C GLU A 274 -4.25 4.50 -16.32
N PRO A 275 -3.90 4.73 -15.03
CA PRO A 275 -4.36 3.87 -13.92
C PRO A 275 -5.87 3.67 -13.86
N ARG A 276 -6.67 4.74 -14.01
CA ARG A 276 -8.14 4.69 -14.02
C ARG A 276 -8.65 3.78 -15.11
N ARG A 277 -8.26 4.05 -16.37
CA ARG A 277 -8.66 3.24 -17.54
C ARG A 277 -8.28 1.78 -17.34
N GLN A 278 -7.11 1.49 -16.80
CA GLN A 278 -6.71 0.11 -16.55
C GLN A 278 -7.54 -0.56 -15.46
N ILE A 279 -7.84 0.13 -14.36
CA ILE A 279 -8.67 -0.39 -13.27
C ILE A 279 -10.09 -0.68 -13.79
N SER A 280 -10.71 0.24 -14.53
CA SER A 280 -12.02 0.03 -15.16
C SER A 280 -12.03 -1.19 -16.07
N ASN A 281 -11.12 -1.24 -17.05
CA ASN A 281 -11.06 -2.33 -18.05
C ASN A 281 -10.79 -3.71 -17.42
N LEU A 282 -10.06 -3.78 -16.30
CA LEU A 282 -9.80 -5.03 -15.58
C LEU A 282 -10.97 -5.41 -14.66
N ALA A 283 -11.65 -4.44 -14.05
CA ALA A 283 -12.82 -4.68 -13.21
C ALA A 283 -14.05 -5.15 -14.01
N GLU A 284 -14.23 -4.67 -15.24
CA GLU A 284 -15.26 -5.15 -16.18
C GLU A 284 -15.12 -6.66 -16.47
N GLN A 285 -13.88 -7.16 -16.53
CA GLN A 285 -13.57 -8.57 -16.82
C GLN A 285 -13.60 -9.46 -15.56
N TYR A 286 -13.42 -8.86 -14.38
CA TYR A 286 -13.36 -9.58 -13.11
C TYR A 286 -14.75 -10.05 -12.67
N LYS A 287 -14.84 -11.29 -12.17
CA LYS A 287 -16.11 -11.82 -11.69
C LYS A 287 -16.52 -11.26 -10.33
N GLY A 288 -15.57 -11.10 -9.41
CA GLY A 288 -15.81 -10.55 -8.07
C GLY A 288 -15.94 -9.03 -8.03
N THR A 289 -15.99 -8.49 -6.81
CA THR A 289 -16.22 -7.06 -6.53
C THR A 289 -14.91 -6.32 -6.28
N VAL A 290 -14.75 -5.10 -6.78
CA VAL A 290 -13.56 -4.25 -6.53
C VAL A 290 -13.93 -3.14 -5.55
N LEU A 291 -13.05 -2.84 -4.60
CA LEU A 291 -13.15 -1.68 -3.73
C LEU A 291 -11.89 -0.83 -3.86
N LEU A 292 -12.04 0.42 -4.31
CA LEU A 292 -10.99 1.43 -4.26
C LEU A 292 -11.09 2.18 -2.94
N VAL A 293 -9.97 2.33 -2.24
CA VAL A 293 -9.90 3.04 -0.97
C VAL A 293 -8.78 4.08 -1.04
N ASP A 294 -9.16 5.34 -0.84
CA ASP A 294 -8.25 6.48 -0.77
C ASP A 294 -8.61 7.42 0.40
N THR A 295 -7.85 8.50 0.55
CA THR A 295 -7.98 9.43 1.69
C THR A 295 -7.97 10.90 1.27
N GLN A 296 -8.60 11.21 0.13
CA GLN A 296 -8.85 12.57 -0.36
C GLN A 296 -10.27 13.09 -0.03
N GLY A 297 -10.97 12.44 0.90
CA GLY A 297 -12.39 12.70 1.16
C GLY A 297 -12.66 14.08 1.75
N THR A 298 -13.90 14.56 1.59
CA THR A 298 -14.33 15.87 2.11
C THR A 298 -15.63 15.82 2.93
N GLY A 299 -16.19 14.62 3.14
CA GLY A 299 -17.40 14.39 3.93
C GLY A 299 -17.13 13.87 5.34
N ASN A 300 -18.05 14.17 6.27
CA ASN A 300 -17.96 13.76 7.68
C ASN A 300 -18.28 12.26 7.92
N GLU A 301 -18.90 11.61 6.93
CA GLU A 301 -19.42 10.24 7.03
C GLU A 301 -18.76 9.38 5.94
N PRO A 302 -18.08 8.27 6.28
CA PRO A 302 -17.55 7.34 5.29
C PRO A 302 -18.67 6.49 4.70
N ALA A 303 -18.75 6.40 3.38
CA ALA A 303 -19.73 5.61 2.62
C ALA A 303 -19.09 5.02 1.35
N ILE A 304 -19.57 3.87 0.86
CA ILE A 304 -19.06 3.25 -0.36
C ILE A 304 -19.92 3.65 -1.57
N ASN A 305 -19.33 4.45 -2.46
CA ASN A 305 -19.98 4.87 -3.70
C ASN A 305 -19.81 3.79 -4.78
N TRP A 306 -20.91 3.14 -5.19
CA TRP A 306 -20.87 2.02 -6.14
C TRP A 306 -21.11 2.46 -7.59
N HIS A 307 -20.27 1.97 -8.50
CA HIS A 307 -20.44 2.07 -9.94
C HIS A 307 -20.37 0.67 -10.56
N GLY A 308 -21.51 -0.03 -10.53
CA GLY A 308 -21.59 -1.47 -10.76
C GLY A 308 -20.73 -2.22 -9.74
N LYS A 309 -19.84 -3.10 -10.21
CA LYS A 309 -18.94 -3.91 -9.36
C LYS A 309 -17.80 -3.16 -8.67
N VAL A 310 -17.60 -1.86 -8.96
CA VAL A 310 -16.50 -1.08 -8.38
C VAL A 310 -17.05 -0.10 -7.37
N GLY A 311 -16.70 -0.31 -6.11
CA GLY A 311 -17.00 0.59 -5.00
C GLY A 311 -15.84 1.54 -4.76
N HIS A 312 -16.14 2.74 -4.29
CA HIS A 312 -15.17 3.79 -4.00
C HIS A 312 -15.43 4.39 -2.61
N LEU A 313 -14.43 4.24 -1.73
CA LEU A 313 -14.43 4.74 -0.36
C LEU A 313 -13.28 5.74 -0.19
N SER A 314 -13.62 7.04 -0.14
CA SER A 314 -12.64 8.11 0.09
C SER A 314 -12.85 8.70 1.48
N LEU A 315 -11.83 8.62 2.34
CA LEU A 315 -11.91 9.06 3.75
C LEU A 315 -11.40 10.50 3.92
N ALA A 316 -12.07 11.29 4.76
CA ALA A 316 -11.71 12.70 4.99
C ALA A 316 -10.79 12.94 6.20
N ALA A 317 -11.00 12.20 7.29
CA ALA A 317 -10.22 12.30 8.53
C ALA A 317 -10.37 11.03 9.37
N ASP A 318 -9.63 10.95 10.49
CA ASP A 318 -9.66 9.88 11.48
C ASP A 318 -9.51 8.47 10.86
N TRP A 319 -10.56 7.64 10.90
CA TRP A 319 -10.49 6.22 10.51
C TRP A 319 -11.86 5.63 10.18
N ALA A 320 -11.86 4.49 9.48
CA ALA A 320 -13.06 3.70 9.18
C ALA A 320 -12.84 2.20 9.43
N GLU A 321 -13.84 1.52 9.98
CA GLU A 321 -13.91 0.05 10.00
C GLU A 321 -14.65 -0.41 8.74
N VAL A 322 -14.00 -1.22 7.91
CA VAL A 322 -14.64 -1.90 6.78
C VAL A 322 -14.86 -3.36 7.13
N ARG A 323 -16.12 -3.77 7.14
CA ARG A 323 -16.55 -5.15 7.35
C ARG A 323 -16.56 -5.89 6.02
N VAL A 324 -16.09 -7.13 6.04
CA VAL A 324 -16.00 -8.01 4.87
C VAL A 324 -16.80 -9.27 5.15
N ALA A 325 -17.72 -9.63 4.24
CA ALA A 325 -18.60 -10.78 4.35
C ALA A 325 -18.44 -11.73 3.14
N PRO A 326 -17.45 -12.64 3.15
CA PRO A 326 -17.13 -13.48 2.00
C PRO A 326 -18.32 -14.35 1.53
N GLY A 327 -18.71 -14.17 0.27
CA GLY A 327 -19.87 -14.85 -0.32
C GLY A 327 -21.24 -14.38 0.14
N ALA A 328 -21.35 -13.25 0.83
CA ALA A 328 -22.61 -12.50 0.95
C ALA A 328 -22.88 -11.69 -0.33
N ALA A 329 -24.11 -11.20 -0.51
CA ALA A 329 -24.46 -10.33 -1.64
C ALA A 329 -23.72 -8.98 -1.59
N THR A 330 -23.65 -8.37 -0.40
CA THR A 330 -22.83 -7.18 -0.14
C THR A 330 -21.53 -7.61 0.52
N LEU A 331 -20.44 -7.66 -0.25
CA LEU A 331 -19.13 -8.15 0.22
C LEU A 331 -18.45 -7.17 1.19
N PHE A 332 -18.61 -5.87 0.97
CA PHE A 332 -17.97 -4.79 1.74
C PHE A 332 -19.04 -3.85 2.30
N VAL A 333 -18.94 -3.51 3.58
CA VAL A 333 -19.80 -2.52 4.27
C VAL A 333 -18.93 -1.65 5.16
N VAL A 334 -19.08 -0.33 5.11
CA VAL A 334 -18.36 0.58 6.00
C VAL A 334 -19.19 0.94 7.24
N LYS A 335 -18.56 0.84 8.43
CA LYS A 335 -19.25 1.07 9.70
C LYS A 335 -19.53 2.56 9.90
N GLY A 336 -20.79 2.90 10.09
CA GLY A 336 -21.24 4.28 10.34
C GLY A 336 -21.69 5.03 9.10
N GLY A 337 -21.52 4.47 7.90
CA GLY A 337 -22.17 5.00 6.69
C GLY A 337 -23.69 4.73 6.70
N ASN A 338 -24.48 5.66 6.16
CA ASN A 338 -25.87 5.37 5.80
C ASN A 338 -25.91 4.15 4.87
N ALA A 339 -26.80 3.20 5.18
CA ALA A 339 -26.79 1.83 4.69
C ALA A 339 -26.32 1.67 3.22
N ASP A 340 -25.06 1.23 3.05
CA ASP A 340 -24.40 1.08 1.76
C ASP A 340 -25.32 0.33 0.78
N ALA A 341 -25.72 1.02 -0.31
CA ALA A 341 -26.47 0.39 -1.38
C ALA A 341 -25.62 -0.74 -1.97
N ALA A 342 -26.16 -1.96 -2.05
CA ALA A 342 -25.43 -3.08 -2.64
C ALA A 342 -25.06 -2.78 -4.12
N PRO A 343 -23.92 -3.29 -4.63
CA PRO A 343 -23.57 -3.16 -6.04
C PRO A 343 -24.69 -3.71 -6.92
N GLN A 344 -25.11 -2.90 -7.91
CA GLN A 344 -26.15 -3.22 -8.90
C GLN A 344 -25.56 -3.86 -10.16
#